data_AF-A0A4U6SXR1-F1
#
_entry.id   AF-A0A4U6SXR1-F1
#
_cell.length_a   1.000
_cell.length_b   1.000
_cell.length_c   1.000
_cell.angle_alpha   90.00
_cell.angle_beta   90.00
_cell.angle_gamma   90.00
#
_symmetry.space_group_name_H-M   'P 1'
#
loop_
_entity.id
_entity.type
_entity.pdbx_description
1 polymer ?
#
loop_
_entity_poly.entity_id
_entity_poly.type
_entity_poly.pdbx_seq_one_letter_code
_entity_poly.pdbx_strand_id
1 'polypeptide(L)'
;MVMVPGALRFFPVKQKVMDGWESGSFLEALGERALLVSWKDFMASLMKWNETKQWKPLMIAPAVIRKYKIENEQDALRVVDLLFVPRSDGLSW
;
A
#
# COMPACT_ATOMS: atom_id res chain seq x y z
N MET A 1 15.94 -8.60 1.92
CA MET A 1 14.99 -9.69 1.62
C MET A 1 13.59 -9.21 2.02
N VAL A 2 12.69 -8.97 1.07
CA VAL A 2 11.27 -8.69 1.38
C VAL A 2 10.60 -10.05 1.48
N MET A 3 10.28 -10.49 2.69
CA MET A 3 9.53 -11.74 2.90
C MET A 3 8.08 -11.56 2.42
N VAL A 4 7.49 -12.64 1.92
CA VAL A 4 6.13 -12.76 1.35
C VAL A 4 5.05 -11.87 2.01
N PRO A 5 4.99 -11.70 3.35
CA PRO A 5 3.99 -10.84 3.98
C PRO A 5 4.07 -9.35 3.63
N GLY A 6 5.24 -8.84 3.25
CA GLY A 6 5.42 -7.46 2.81
C GLY A 6 4.89 -7.22 1.39
N ALA A 7 5.13 -8.18 0.50
CA ALA A 7 4.67 -8.11 -0.89
C ALA A 7 3.14 -8.15 -1.02
N LEU A 8 2.47 -8.90 -0.15
CA LEU A 8 1.01 -9.02 -0.14
C LEU A 8 0.27 -7.73 0.26
N ARG A 9 0.95 -6.73 0.81
CA ARG A 9 0.31 -5.47 1.25
C ARG A 9 -0.02 -4.53 0.09
N PHE A 10 0.75 -4.61 -0.98
CA PHE A 10 0.69 -3.66 -2.08
C PHE A 10 0.71 -4.38 -3.43
N PHE A 11 -0.28 -4.07 -4.28
CA PHE A 11 -0.43 -4.70 -5.58
C PHE A 11 0.81 -4.50 -6.46
N PRO A 12 1.43 -3.29 -6.53
CA PRO A 12 2.65 -3.09 -7.32
C PRO A 12 3.86 -3.90 -6.84
N VAL A 13 3.93 -4.23 -5.54
CA VAL A 13 5.04 -5.03 -4.99
C VAL A 13 4.81 -6.50 -5.32
N LYS A 14 3.59 -7.00 -5.16
CA LYS A 14 3.21 -8.36 -5.53
C LYS A 14 3.44 -8.63 -7.02
N GLN A 15 2.98 -7.73 -7.89
CA GLN A 15 3.17 -7.87 -9.34
C GLN A 15 4.66 -7.99 -9.68
N LYS A 16 5.51 -7.10 -9.14
CA LYS A 16 6.96 -7.17 -9.34
C LYS A 16 7.61 -8.44 -8.80
N VAL A 17 7.12 -8.99 -7.69
CA VAL A 17 7.61 -10.27 -7.17
C VAL A 17 7.21 -11.42 -8.11
N MET A 18 6.01 -11.40 -8.69
CA MET A 18 5.58 -12.41 -9.68
C MET A 18 6.38 -12.28 -10.99
N ASP A 19 6.51 -11.07 -11.53
CA ASP A 19 7.30 -10.81 -12.75
C ASP A 19 8.79 -11.19 -12.53
N GLY A 20 9.30 -10.91 -11.33
CA GLY A 20 10.66 -11.25 -10.90
C GLY A 20 10.89 -12.74 -10.69
N TRP A 21 9.85 -13.47 -10.28
CA TRP A 21 9.89 -14.92 -10.13
C TRP A 21 10.12 -15.63 -11.46
N GLU A 22 9.46 -15.17 -12.52
CA GLU A 22 9.58 -15.74 -13.87
C GLU A 22 10.89 -15.34 -14.57
N SER A 23 11.39 -14.13 -14.30
CA SER A 23 12.54 -13.55 -14.99
C SER A 23 13.86 -13.60 -14.21
N GLY A 24 13.84 -14.03 -12.94
CA GLY A 24 14.99 -13.96 -12.02
C GLY A 24 15.36 -12.54 -11.60
N SER A 25 14.52 -11.54 -11.89
CA SER A 25 14.76 -10.14 -11.54
C SER A 25 14.31 -9.83 -10.10
N PHE A 26 15.08 -9.01 -9.40
CA PHE A 26 14.79 -8.62 -8.02
C PHE A 26 14.22 -7.20 -7.97
N LEU A 27 13.42 -6.90 -6.94
CA LEU A 27 12.91 -5.55 -6.66
C LEU A 27 14.07 -4.54 -6.57
N GLU A 28 14.17 -3.61 -7.52
CA GLU A 28 15.12 -2.49 -7.47
C GLU A 28 14.75 -1.43 -6.39
N ALA A 29 15.11 -1.81 -5.16
CA ALA A 29 15.73 -1.10 -4.03
C ALA A 29 15.23 0.25 -3.47
N LEU A 30 14.44 1.11 -4.13
CA LEU A 30 14.10 2.42 -3.51
C LEU A 30 12.60 2.73 -3.44
N GLY A 31 11.88 2.72 -4.57
CA GLY A 31 10.49 3.16 -4.57
C GLY A 31 9.53 2.15 -3.90
N GLU A 32 9.79 0.87 -4.05
CA GLU A 32 9.02 -0.22 -3.46
C GLU A 32 9.33 -0.35 -1.97
N ARG A 33 10.57 -0.06 -1.57
CA ARG A 33 10.92 0.07 -0.16
C ARG A 33 10.20 1.24 0.49
N ALA A 34 10.15 2.40 -0.19
CA ALA A 34 9.40 3.57 0.26
C ALA A 34 7.90 3.26 0.40
N LEU A 35 7.33 2.48 -0.54
CA LEU A 35 5.94 2.02 -0.46
C LEU A 35 5.72 1.10 0.75
N LEU A 36 6.60 0.11 0.94
CA LEU A 36 6.52 -0.84 2.06
C LEU A 36 6.58 -0.17 3.44
N VAL A 37 7.44 0.85 3.61
CA VAL A 37 7.52 1.60 4.88
C VAL A 37 6.32 2.53 5.08
N SER A 38 5.67 3.00 4.00
CA SER A 38 4.49 3.87 4.05
C SER A 38 3.19 3.12 4.38
N TRP A 39 3.25 1.80 4.67
CA TRP A 39 2.08 0.97 4.95
C TRP A 39 1.17 1.54 6.05
N LYS A 40 1.76 1.97 7.17
CA LYS A 40 0.99 2.54 8.29
C LYS A 40 0.29 3.84 7.89
N ASP A 41 0.95 4.67 7.09
CA ASP A 41 0.42 5.97 6.65
C ASP A 41 -0.73 5.80 5.65
N PHE A 42 -0.63 4.79 4.78
CA PHE A 42 -1.74 4.38 3.90
C PHE A 42 -2.97 3.96 4.71
N MET A 43 -2.79 3.08 5.70
CA MET A 43 -3.89 2.63 6.54
C MET A 43 -4.49 3.76 7.35
N ALA A 44 -3.66 4.64 7.94
CA ALA A 44 -4.13 5.81 8.67
C ALA A 44 -4.94 6.76 7.77
N SER A 45 -4.47 7.02 6.54
CA SER A 45 -5.16 7.88 5.58
C SER A 45 -6.50 7.30 5.14
N LEU A 46 -6.55 5.98 4.87
CA LEU A 46 -7.78 5.29 4.48
C LEU A 46 -8.79 5.16 5.64
N MET A 47 -8.34 4.89 6.87
CA MET A 47 -9.21 4.89 8.05
C MET A 47 -9.80 6.27 8.30
N LYS A 48 -8.98 7.33 8.24
CA LYS A 48 -9.45 8.70 8.41
C LYS A 48 -10.41 9.12 7.29
N TRP A 49 -10.14 8.72 6.05
CA TRP A 49 -11.09 8.91 4.96
C TRP A 49 -12.40 8.16 5.24
N ASN A 50 -12.36 6.93 5.75
CA ASN A 50 -13.58 6.19 6.07
C ASN A 50 -14.45 6.91 7.11
N GLU A 51 -13.82 7.52 8.13
CA GLU A 51 -14.50 8.29 9.17
C GLU A 51 -15.02 9.65 8.68
N THR A 52 -14.18 10.40 7.95
CA THR A 52 -14.46 11.81 7.61
C THR A 52 -15.05 12.02 6.22
N LYS A 53 -14.99 11.00 5.37
CA LYS A 53 -15.26 11.05 3.92
C LYS A 53 -14.45 12.11 3.17
N GLN A 54 -13.37 12.61 3.77
CA GLN A 54 -12.44 13.54 3.15
C GLN A 54 -11.10 12.85 2.94
N TRP A 55 -10.70 12.71 1.68
CA TRP A 55 -9.39 12.17 1.35
C TRP A 55 -8.29 13.15 1.76
N LYS A 56 -7.37 12.68 2.62
CA LYS A 56 -6.16 13.40 2.99
C LYS A 56 -5.02 12.36 3.09
N PRO A 57 -4.02 12.41 2.19
CA PRO A 57 -2.88 11.49 2.24
C PRO A 57 -1.89 11.92 3.33
N LEU A 58 -2.36 11.92 4.58
CA LEU A 58 -1.58 12.38 5.72
C LEU A 58 -0.43 11.40 5.94
N MET A 59 0.79 11.95 5.93
CA MET A 59 2.04 11.24 6.21
C MET A 59 2.51 10.23 5.14
N ILE A 60 1.74 9.99 4.07
CA ILE A 60 2.24 9.22 2.92
C ILE A 60 3.37 10.00 2.27
N ALA A 61 4.54 9.37 2.08
CA ALA A 61 5.70 10.02 1.51
C ALA A 61 5.39 10.65 0.13
N PRO A 62 5.72 11.94 -0.13
CA PRO A 62 5.41 12.60 -1.40
C PRO A 62 6.02 11.91 -2.64
N ALA A 63 7.14 11.20 -2.47
CA ALA A 63 7.73 10.40 -3.53
C ALA A 63 6.84 9.20 -3.92
N VAL A 64 6.16 8.59 -2.94
CA VAL A 64 5.21 7.49 -3.16
C VAL A 64 3.94 8.01 -3.83
N ILE A 65 3.38 9.12 -3.35
CA ILE A 65 2.21 9.78 -3.96
C ILE A 65 2.47 10.07 -5.44
N ARG A 66 3.62 10.69 -5.77
CA ARG A 66 3.98 11.02 -7.16
C ARG A 66 4.24 9.79 -8.01
N LYS A 67 4.99 8.79 -7.50
CA LYS A 67 5.33 7.59 -8.25
C LYS A 67 4.09 6.77 -8.63
N TYR A 68 3.12 6.66 -7.72
CA TYR A 68 1.92 5.84 -7.90
C TYR A 68 0.67 6.65 -8.27
N LYS A 69 0.82 7.97 -8.52
CA LYS A 69 -0.26 8.89 -8.96
C LYS A 69 -1.50 8.82 -8.07
N ILE A 70 -1.30 9.01 -6.76
CA ILE A 70 -2.37 8.88 -5.77
C ILE A 70 -3.01 10.25 -5.55
N GLU A 71 -4.14 10.52 -6.19
CA GLU A 71 -4.82 11.82 -6.09
C GLU A 71 -6.04 11.75 -5.17
N ASN A 72 -6.68 10.58 -5.10
CA ASN A 72 -7.86 10.31 -4.30
C ASN A 72 -7.77 8.95 -3.58
N GLU A 73 -8.81 8.63 -2.81
CA GLU A 73 -8.92 7.37 -2.08
C GLU A 73 -8.95 6.15 -3.01
N GLN A 74 -9.54 6.26 -4.21
CA GLN A 74 -9.67 5.14 -5.14
C GLN A 74 -8.30 4.74 -5.68
N ASP A 75 -7.45 5.73 -5.95
CA ASP A 75 -6.06 5.49 -6.35
C ASP A 75 -5.27 4.83 -5.22
N ALA A 76 -5.48 5.26 -3.97
CA ALA A 76 -4.84 4.62 -2.82
C ALA A 76 -5.31 3.17 -2.63
N LEU A 77 -6.61 2.90 -2.82
CA LEU A 77 -7.19 1.55 -2.76
C LEU A 77 -6.67 0.63 -3.88
N ARG A 78 -6.36 1.17 -5.07
CA ARG A 78 -5.76 0.40 -6.17
C ARG A 78 -4.30 0.01 -5.90
N VAL A 79 -3.60 0.78 -5.08
CA VAL A 79 -2.20 0.52 -4.72
C VAL A 79 -2.09 -0.56 -3.63
N VAL A 80 -3.07 -0.63 -2.74
CA VAL A 80 -3.13 -1.61 -1.64
C VAL A 80 -3.78 -2.91 -2.14
N ASP A 81 -3.12 -4.06 -1.97
CA ASP A 81 -3.66 -5.38 -2.38
C ASP A 81 -4.47 -6.03 -1.25
N LEU A 82 -3.91 -6.02 -0.03
CA LEU A 82 -4.62 -6.42 1.18
C LEU A 82 -5.10 -5.16 1.89
N LEU A 83 -6.36 -4.80 1.68
CA LEU A 83 -7.05 -3.97 2.67
C LEU A 83 -7.19 -4.82 3.94
N PHE A 84 -6.47 -4.42 4.99
CA PHE A 84 -6.96 -4.65 6.33
C PHE A 84 -8.27 -3.87 6.43
N VAL A 85 -9.39 -4.50 6.06
CA VAL A 85 -10.71 -4.00 6.39
C VAL A 85 -10.87 -4.33 7.87
N PRO A 86 -10.77 -3.37 8.80
CA PRO A 86 -11.19 -3.63 10.16
C PRO A 86 -12.65 -4.08 10.09
N ARG A 87 -12.89 -5.29 10.55
CA ARG A 87 -14.23 -5.86 10.71
C ARG A 87 -15.10 -4.83 11.45
N SER A 88 -16.16 -4.36 10.81
CA SER A 88 -17.07 -3.35 11.35
C SER A 88 -18.02 -3.92 12.42
N ASP A 89 -17.98 -5.24 12.66
CA ASP A 89 -18.84 -5.96 13.59
C ASP A 89 -18.28 -6.03 15.01
N GLY A 90 -17.15 -5.40 15.30
CA GLY A 90 -16.62 -5.27 16.68
C GLY A 90 -16.16 -6.58 17.31
N LEU A 91 -16.09 -7.68 16.54
CA LEU A 91 -15.56 -8.95 17.02
C LEU A 91 -14.03 -8.92 16.93
N SER A 92 -13.38 -8.80 18.09
CA SER A 92 -11.94 -8.95 18.24
C SER A 92 -11.49 -10.38 17.96
N TRP A 93 -10.31 -10.48 17.33
CA TRP A 93 -9.50 -11.64 16.95
C TRP A 93 -9.81 -12.99 17.61
#